data_AF-A0A8C9R7E5-F1
#
_entry.id   AF-A0A8C9R7E5-F1
#
_cell.length_a   1.000
_cell.length_b   1.000
_cell.length_c   1.000
_cell.angle_alpha   90.00
_cell.angle_beta   90.00
_cell.angle_gamma   90.00
#
_symmetry.space_group_name_H-M   'P 1'
#
loop_
_entity.id
_entity.type
_entity.pdbx_description
1 polymer ?
#
loop_
_entity_poly.entity_id
_entity_poly.type
_entity_poly.pdbx_seq_one_letter_code
_entity_poly.pdbx_strand_id
1 'polypeptide(L)'
;MLCPTLSLVLLLLLPLAVAFRPNVGKAKTHVNIMKTAIIMKIAEVCRDVERAEGRDFDTPDESLEELLQACLGRDKVGEVSAVAFKSALEQIYRQNALVDNLFASSDGHHFNSEAFVEGRNLISAAVATAKANIQQENFQAAREALGRASHTLQDFYSHTNWVELGHRTPYANLLRPDSSIGPIAGEGEATCSDCDQDSCPSNILPSITREQKLTSGYLSVRSPFKPPGKCSHGGPSDKTSSQHPRGGIHKDEPGPQNRELYAAAVDVAIAATLDLLEDIRSAVGDARFLRLMGISRSSVLCFVIDTTGSMSDDIEEAKRVAFSIIDSKTGTQDEPSAYILVPFNDPEFGPAIRTTKPNVIKAEISKLSATGGGDIPEMCFSALKLALTSAPQSSSIFVFTDAPAKDTHLLATVKALIQSTRSTVSFFITNPGLSRRRRRDAQSGTVSQLYQDLAQASGGQAIVVSKKGLPQATAIIVDSTTSALVTLLQCVRSPGTTETFTFLADESVRDMMIYITGDSPMFTLHSPSGASQSSQVTHGPLGTIQSVGNLCRVRLNHQTGPWRIDMDSRKAYTLKVTGQSSTAFLYDFVEPFEGPHPGYMVIESRPRAGTDKC
;
A
#
# COMPACT_ATOMS: atom_id res chain seq x y z
N MET A 1 -10.56 -63.71 22.56
CA MET A 1 -11.69 -63.02 23.21
C MET A 1 -11.15 -61.80 23.93
N LEU A 2 -11.81 -60.66 23.70
CA LEU A 2 -11.75 -59.39 24.44
C LEU A 2 -10.46 -58.54 24.37
N CYS A 3 -10.54 -57.54 23.50
CA CYS A 3 -9.80 -56.28 23.51
C CYS A 3 -10.44 -55.32 24.54
N PRO A 4 -9.66 -54.50 25.27
CA PRO A 4 -10.20 -53.29 25.87
C PRO A 4 -9.52 -52.00 25.37
N THR A 5 -10.40 -51.13 24.86
CA THR A 5 -10.49 -49.68 25.13
C THR A 5 -9.35 -48.75 24.73
N LEU A 6 -9.47 -48.18 23.52
CA LEU A 6 -8.95 -46.86 23.18
C LEU A 6 -9.83 -45.78 23.85
N SER A 7 -9.26 -44.99 24.75
CA SER A 7 -9.87 -43.74 25.21
C SER A 7 -9.68 -42.67 24.13
N LEU A 8 -10.79 -42.24 23.53
CA LEU A 8 -10.85 -41.17 22.53
C LEU A 8 -10.86 -39.83 23.28
N VAL A 9 -9.70 -39.18 23.41
CA VAL A 9 -9.62 -37.79 23.88
C VAL A 9 -10.02 -36.89 22.71
N LEU A 10 -11.22 -36.32 22.82
CA LEU A 10 -11.78 -35.32 21.93
C LEU A 10 -11.01 -34.00 22.11
N LEU A 11 -9.93 -33.79 21.36
CA LEU A 11 -9.32 -32.46 21.22
C LEU A 11 -10.23 -31.60 20.32
N LEU A 12 -10.95 -30.69 20.98
CA LEU A 12 -11.64 -29.56 20.34
C LEU A 12 -10.65 -28.77 19.50
N LEU A 13 -10.79 -28.87 18.17
CA LEU A 13 -10.16 -27.99 17.18
C LEU A 13 -10.77 -26.58 17.29
N LEU A 14 -10.26 -25.79 18.22
CA LEU A 14 -10.28 -24.34 18.08
C LEU A 14 -9.16 -23.99 17.10
N PRO A 15 -9.42 -23.31 15.96
CA PRO A 15 -8.34 -22.76 15.17
C PRO A 15 -7.69 -21.66 16.00
N LEU A 16 -6.57 -21.98 16.65
CA LEU A 16 -5.60 -20.98 17.07
C LEU A 16 -5.14 -20.28 15.79
N ALA A 17 -5.78 -19.15 15.49
CA ALA A 17 -5.24 -18.18 14.56
C ALA A 17 -3.81 -17.89 15.01
N VAL A 18 -2.87 -18.26 14.14
CA VAL A 18 -1.44 -18.20 14.40
C VAL A 18 -1.08 -16.75 14.74
N ALA A 19 -0.31 -16.65 15.83
CA ALA A 19 0.09 -15.45 16.54
C ALA A 19 0.39 -14.22 15.66
N PHE A 20 -0.25 -13.09 16.01
CA PHE A 20 0.43 -11.80 15.93
C PHE A 20 1.74 -11.92 16.72
N ARG A 21 2.89 -11.95 16.05
CA ARG A 21 4.17 -11.66 16.70
C ARG A 21 4.34 -10.14 16.67
N PRO A 22 4.04 -9.41 17.77
CA PRO A 22 4.50 -8.04 17.86
C PRO A 22 6.02 -8.04 17.68
N ASN A 23 6.52 -7.09 16.89
CA ASN A 23 7.94 -6.93 16.61
C ASN A 23 8.65 -6.42 17.88
N VAL A 24 8.84 -7.30 18.86
CA VAL A 24 9.45 -6.99 20.17
C VAL A 24 10.92 -7.38 20.13
N GLY A 25 11.71 -6.61 19.39
CA GLY A 25 13.17 -6.58 19.51
C GLY A 25 13.60 -5.52 20.53
N LYS A 26 14.64 -5.80 21.33
CA LYS A 26 15.26 -4.80 22.22
C LYS A 26 16.18 -3.82 21.47
N ALA A 27 16.58 -4.13 20.24
CA ALA A 27 17.41 -3.30 19.38
C ALA A 27 16.56 -2.43 18.45
N LYS A 28 16.98 -1.19 18.21
CA LYS A 28 16.42 -0.30 17.19
C LYS A 28 16.95 -0.72 15.81
N THR A 29 16.07 -1.27 14.98
CA THR A 29 16.40 -1.59 13.58
C THR A 29 16.44 -0.33 12.72
N HIS A 30 17.00 -0.41 11.51
CA HIS A 30 16.93 0.66 10.49
C HIS A 30 15.48 1.10 10.21
N VAL A 31 14.54 0.16 10.23
CA VAL A 31 13.09 0.46 10.16
C VAL A 31 12.61 1.30 11.34
N ASN A 32 13.08 1.03 12.57
CA ASN A 32 12.72 1.84 13.74
C ASN A 32 13.31 3.25 13.69
N ILE A 33 14.55 3.39 13.20
CA ILE A 33 15.19 4.69 12.95
C ILE A 33 14.38 5.49 11.93
N MET A 34 14.05 4.86 10.79
CA MET A 34 13.24 5.48 9.74
C MET A 34 11.86 5.89 10.26
N LYS A 35 11.17 5.02 11.01
CA LYS A 35 9.87 5.34 11.62
C LYS A 35 9.94 6.57 12.52
N THR A 36 10.97 6.65 13.36
CA THR A 36 11.16 7.77 14.29
C THR A 36 11.37 9.08 13.51
N ALA A 37 12.28 9.07 12.54
CA ALA A 37 12.59 10.26 11.73
C ALA A 37 11.38 10.73 10.89
N ILE A 38 10.65 9.81 10.25
CA ILE A 38 9.44 10.15 9.48
C ILE A 38 8.40 10.82 10.38
N ILE A 39 8.08 10.23 11.53
CA ILE A 39 7.07 10.78 12.45
C ILE A 39 7.43 12.21 12.88
N MET A 40 8.68 12.42 13.29
CA MET A 40 9.19 13.74 13.67
C MET A 40 9.08 14.74 12.53
N LYS A 41 9.53 14.38 11.32
CA LYS A 41 9.53 15.30 10.17
C LYS A 41 8.11 15.61 9.70
N ILE A 42 7.21 14.63 9.71
CA ILE A 42 5.79 14.86 9.40
C ILE A 42 5.18 15.87 10.38
N ALA A 43 5.38 15.67 11.68
CA ALA A 43 4.83 16.55 12.70
C ALA A 43 5.35 17.99 12.54
N GLU A 44 6.63 18.15 12.20
CA GLU A 44 7.24 19.43 11.85
C GLU A 44 6.59 20.06 10.61
N VAL A 45 6.47 19.32 9.50
CA VAL A 45 5.88 19.84 8.24
C VAL A 45 4.44 20.27 8.46
N CYS A 46 3.62 19.45 9.13
CA CYS A 46 2.23 19.77 9.40
C CYS A 46 2.08 21.02 10.28
N ARG A 47 2.94 21.17 11.29
CA ARG A 47 3.00 22.37 12.12
C ARG A 47 3.33 23.61 11.28
N ASP A 48 4.28 23.51 10.36
CA ASP A 48 4.68 24.64 9.51
C ASP A 48 3.55 25.04 8.55
N VAL A 49 2.85 24.06 7.96
CA VAL A 49 1.69 24.30 7.09
C VAL A 49 0.55 24.97 7.87
N GLU A 50 0.18 24.47 9.04
CA GLU A 50 -0.90 25.05 9.85
C GLU A 50 -0.57 26.48 10.31
N ARG A 51 0.68 26.74 10.71
CA ARG A 51 1.15 28.09 11.06
C ARG A 51 1.10 29.05 9.89
N ALA A 52 1.47 28.61 8.69
CA ALA A 52 1.37 29.42 7.48
C ALA A 52 -0.09 29.81 7.16
N GLU A 53 -1.05 28.98 7.57
CA GLU A 53 -2.49 29.23 7.43
C GLU A 53 -3.12 29.92 8.66
N GLY A 54 -2.31 30.34 9.64
CA GLY A 54 -2.77 31.07 10.83
C GLY A 54 -3.50 30.22 11.87
N ARG A 55 -3.35 28.89 11.82
CA ARG A 55 -3.96 27.94 12.77
C ARG A 55 -2.93 27.45 13.78
N ASP A 56 -3.44 27.06 14.96
CA ASP A 56 -2.62 26.48 16.02
C ASP A 56 -2.49 24.96 15.82
N PHE A 57 -1.31 24.42 16.12
CA PHE A 57 -1.00 23.00 15.93
C PHE A 57 -0.50 22.38 17.24
N ASP A 58 -1.37 21.58 17.85
CA ASP A 58 -0.98 20.73 18.96
C ASP A 58 -0.31 19.47 18.41
N THR A 59 0.95 19.24 18.80
CA THR A 59 1.63 17.98 18.51
C THR A 59 0.99 16.86 19.30
N PRO A 60 0.46 15.82 18.64
CA PRO A 60 -0.05 14.65 19.35
C PRO A 60 1.11 13.80 19.89
N ASP A 61 0.89 13.18 21.06
CA ASP A 61 1.97 12.54 21.80
C ASP A 61 2.28 11.10 21.35
N GLU A 62 1.39 10.30 20.74
CA GLU A 62 1.68 8.85 20.65
C GLU A 62 1.26 8.06 19.40
N SER A 63 0.19 8.40 18.65
CA SER A 63 -0.26 7.55 17.51
C SER A 63 -0.12 8.16 16.11
N LEU A 64 0.09 7.30 15.10
CA LEU A 64 0.12 7.69 13.68
C LEU A 64 -1.23 8.26 13.23
N GLU A 65 -2.31 7.77 13.81
CA GLU A 65 -3.67 8.20 13.60
C GLU A 65 -3.88 9.63 14.09
N GLU A 66 -3.47 9.93 15.33
CA GLU A 66 -3.54 11.28 15.87
C GLU A 66 -2.67 12.25 15.07
N LEU A 67 -1.49 11.82 14.64
CA LEU A 67 -0.63 12.61 13.76
C LEU A 67 -1.31 12.94 12.43
N LEU A 68 -1.93 11.95 11.79
CA LEU A 68 -2.69 12.16 10.57
C LEU A 68 -3.85 13.14 10.80
N GLN A 69 -4.59 12.99 11.90
CA GLN A 69 -5.69 13.90 12.24
C GLN A 69 -5.20 15.33 12.47
N ALA A 70 -4.11 15.50 13.22
CA ALA A 70 -3.49 16.81 13.45
C ALA A 70 -3.05 17.46 12.14
N CYS A 71 -2.48 16.67 11.22
CA CYS A 71 -2.06 17.13 9.89
C CYS A 71 -3.21 17.50 8.93
N LEU A 72 -4.40 16.92 9.10
CA LEU A 72 -5.56 17.21 8.25
C LEU A 72 -6.42 18.38 8.76
N GLY A 73 -6.21 18.80 10.01
CA GLY A 73 -6.90 19.93 10.67
C GLY A 73 -8.16 19.51 11.45
N ARG A 74 -8.49 20.26 12.51
CA ARG A 74 -9.58 19.97 13.48
C ARG A 74 -11.00 20.07 12.93
N ASP A 75 -11.21 20.74 11.81
CA ASP A 75 -12.56 20.88 11.22
C ASP A 75 -13.04 19.62 10.48
N LYS A 76 -12.22 18.55 10.45
CA LYS A 76 -12.44 17.33 9.65
C LYS A 76 -12.29 16.04 10.47
N VAL A 77 -12.48 16.15 11.79
CA VAL A 77 -12.29 15.07 12.77
C VAL A 77 -13.15 13.85 12.42
N GLY A 78 -12.50 12.71 12.19
CA GLY A 78 -13.12 11.38 12.32
C GLY A 78 -13.56 10.66 11.03
N GLU A 79 -13.35 11.22 9.84
CA GLU A 79 -13.84 10.61 8.58
C GLU A 79 -12.73 10.17 7.59
N VAL A 80 -11.45 10.23 7.96
CA VAL A 80 -10.35 9.77 7.08
C VAL A 80 -9.65 8.57 7.71
N SER A 81 -9.63 7.45 6.98
CA SER A 81 -8.91 6.25 7.40
C SER A 81 -7.40 6.48 7.33
N ALA A 82 -6.67 5.99 8.35
CA ALA A 82 -5.21 6.00 8.34
C ALA A 82 -4.58 4.97 7.40
N VAL A 83 -5.36 4.19 6.64
CA VAL A 83 -4.85 3.11 5.78
C VAL A 83 -3.92 3.62 4.68
N ALA A 84 -4.28 4.68 3.96
CA ALA A 84 -3.42 5.22 2.91
C ALA A 84 -2.09 5.76 3.49
N PHE A 85 -2.18 6.43 4.64
CA PHE A 85 -1.04 6.92 5.39
C PHE A 85 -0.12 5.77 5.83
N LYS A 86 -0.65 4.79 6.56
CA LYS A 86 0.10 3.62 7.01
C LYS A 86 0.69 2.82 5.84
N SER A 87 -0.06 2.63 4.75
CA SER A 87 0.43 1.93 3.57
C SER A 87 1.61 2.65 2.90
N ALA A 88 1.57 3.98 2.84
CA ALA A 88 2.70 4.77 2.36
C ALA A 88 3.95 4.58 3.22
N LEU A 89 3.79 4.57 4.54
CA LEU A 89 4.90 4.36 5.46
C LEU A 89 5.46 2.93 5.37
N GLU A 90 4.60 1.92 5.30
CA GLU A 90 5.00 0.52 5.12
C GLU A 90 5.78 0.31 3.81
N GLN A 91 5.44 1.01 2.72
CA GLN A 91 6.23 0.96 1.48
C GLN A 91 7.67 1.45 1.71
N ILE A 92 7.85 2.54 2.47
CA ILE A 92 9.17 3.08 2.79
C ILE A 92 9.93 2.11 3.71
N TYR A 93 9.29 1.64 4.78
CA TYR A 93 9.89 0.72 5.75
C TYR A 93 10.31 -0.60 5.12
N ARG A 94 9.47 -1.16 4.26
CA ARG A 94 9.77 -2.37 3.51
C ARG A 94 11.00 -2.17 2.62
N GLN A 95 11.07 -1.05 1.90
CA GLN A 95 12.19 -0.80 0.98
C GLN A 95 13.49 -0.47 1.71
N ASN A 96 13.39 0.08 2.91
CA ASN A 96 14.50 0.19 3.84
C ASN A 96 14.99 -1.19 4.29
N ALA A 97 14.10 -2.08 4.75
CA ALA A 97 14.48 -3.43 5.18
C ALA A 97 14.97 -4.35 4.03
N LEU A 98 14.48 -4.15 2.80
CA LEU A 98 14.83 -5.00 1.66
C LEU A 98 16.27 -4.84 1.18
N VAL A 99 16.98 -3.77 1.56
CA VAL A 99 18.37 -3.56 1.15
C VAL A 99 19.26 -4.69 1.67
N ASP A 100 19.08 -5.09 2.92
CA ASP A 100 19.75 -6.23 3.56
C ASP A 100 19.63 -7.55 2.79
N ASN A 101 18.53 -7.74 2.06
CA ASN A 101 18.29 -8.95 1.30
C ASN A 101 18.75 -8.82 -0.16
N LEU A 102 18.30 -7.77 -0.85
CA LEU A 102 18.55 -7.56 -2.28
C LEU A 102 20.01 -7.21 -2.57
N PHE A 103 20.69 -6.61 -1.59
CA PHE A 103 22.06 -6.12 -1.72
C PHE A 103 22.98 -6.66 -0.61
N ALA A 104 22.66 -7.83 -0.06
CA ALA A 104 23.37 -8.48 1.05
C ALA A 104 24.91 -8.59 0.90
N SER A 105 25.43 -8.54 -0.33
CA SER A 105 26.86 -8.61 -0.62
C SER A 105 27.42 -7.35 -1.28
N SER A 106 26.68 -6.24 -1.24
CA SER A 106 27.10 -4.96 -1.83
C SER A 106 27.77 -4.12 -0.76
N ASP A 107 29.09 -3.98 -0.85
CA ASP A 107 29.85 -3.14 0.07
C ASP A 107 29.35 -1.68 0.06
N GLY A 108 29.04 -1.14 -1.12
CA GLY A 108 28.51 0.23 -1.26
C GLY A 108 27.17 0.47 -0.55
N HIS A 109 26.21 -0.46 -0.63
CA HIS A 109 24.90 -0.29 0.02
C HIS A 109 24.99 -0.33 1.55
N HIS A 110 26.01 -0.98 2.08
CA HIS A 110 26.22 -1.20 3.50
C HIS A 110 27.43 -0.43 4.06
N PHE A 111 28.09 0.42 3.26
CA PHE A 111 29.35 1.09 3.61
C PHE A 111 30.44 0.15 4.15
N ASN A 112 30.41 -1.13 3.79
CA ASN A 112 31.43 -2.10 4.16
C ASN A 112 32.70 -1.89 3.33
N SER A 113 33.80 -2.48 3.78
CA SER A 113 35.05 -2.58 3.00
C SER A 113 35.54 -1.22 2.45
N GLU A 114 35.33 -0.16 3.22
CA GLU A 114 35.70 1.23 2.91
C GLU A 114 35.08 1.80 1.61
N ALA A 115 33.95 1.24 1.16
CA ALA A 115 33.22 1.63 -0.06
C ALA A 115 32.46 2.98 0.06
N PHE A 116 33.06 3.99 0.69
CA PHE A 116 32.40 5.25 1.01
C PHE A 116 31.92 6.04 -0.21
N VAL A 117 32.75 6.12 -1.25
CA VAL A 117 32.41 6.86 -2.49
C VAL A 117 31.25 6.20 -3.20
N GLU A 118 31.24 4.87 -3.26
CA GLU A 118 30.15 4.09 -3.84
C GLU A 118 28.86 4.30 -3.03
N GLY A 119 28.90 4.15 -1.71
CA GLY A 119 27.74 4.37 -0.84
C GLY A 119 27.13 5.77 -0.97
N ARG A 120 27.97 6.82 -0.97
CA ARG A 120 27.49 8.21 -1.21
C ARG A 120 26.84 8.36 -2.59
N ASN A 121 27.41 7.75 -3.63
CA ASN A 121 26.86 7.81 -4.97
C ASN A 121 25.49 7.10 -5.06
N LEU A 122 25.33 5.96 -4.38
CA LEU A 122 24.07 5.24 -4.26
C LEU A 122 23.00 6.09 -3.56
N ILE A 123 23.32 6.71 -2.43
CA ILE A 123 22.42 7.66 -1.74
C ILE A 123 22.03 8.79 -2.70
N SER A 124 23.01 9.46 -3.31
CA SER A 124 22.78 10.60 -4.20
C SER A 124 21.86 10.23 -5.39
N ALA A 125 22.07 9.08 -6.01
CA ALA A 125 21.26 8.60 -7.12
C ALA A 125 19.82 8.26 -6.67
N ALA A 126 19.67 7.62 -5.52
CA ALA A 126 18.36 7.28 -4.96
C ALA A 126 17.58 8.55 -4.55
N VAL A 127 18.23 9.55 -3.97
CA VAL A 127 17.62 10.86 -3.63
C VAL A 127 17.18 11.61 -4.87
N ALA A 128 18.03 11.67 -5.91
CA ALA A 128 17.66 12.28 -7.18
C ALA A 128 16.45 11.58 -7.82
N THR A 129 16.43 10.24 -7.76
CA THR A 129 15.31 9.41 -8.23
C THR A 129 14.03 9.70 -7.44
N ALA A 130 14.11 9.82 -6.11
CA ALA A 130 12.96 10.15 -5.27
C ALA A 130 12.40 11.52 -5.64
N LYS A 131 13.25 12.56 -5.71
CA LYS A 131 12.85 13.93 -6.09
C LYS A 131 12.20 13.97 -7.47
N ALA A 132 12.79 13.30 -8.47
CA ALA A 132 12.25 13.25 -9.83
C ALA A 132 10.86 12.57 -9.88
N ASN A 133 10.71 11.43 -9.19
CA ASN A 133 9.44 10.72 -9.14
C ASN A 133 8.36 11.50 -8.38
N ILE A 134 8.71 12.24 -7.33
CA ILE A 134 7.76 13.12 -6.63
C ILE A 134 7.25 14.22 -7.57
N GLN A 135 8.13 14.82 -8.38
CA GLN A 135 7.73 15.84 -9.36
C GLN A 135 6.79 15.28 -10.43
N GLN A 136 6.97 14.02 -10.82
CA GLN A 136 6.09 13.29 -11.73
C GLN A 136 4.86 12.66 -11.04
N GLU A 137 4.69 12.91 -9.73
CA GLU A 137 3.66 12.30 -8.89
C GLU A 137 3.62 10.76 -8.94
N ASN A 138 4.78 10.14 -9.13
CA ASN A 138 5.00 8.71 -8.98
C ASN A 138 5.47 8.42 -7.54
N PHE A 139 4.57 8.60 -6.57
CA PHE A 139 4.92 8.50 -5.15
C PHE A 139 5.38 7.10 -4.73
N GLN A 140 4.93 6.04 -5.41
CA GLN A 140 5.38 4.69 -5.11
C GLN A 140 6.88 4.55 -5.38
N ALA A 141 7.33 4.84 -6.61
CA ALA A 141 8.75 4.77 -6.95
C ALA A 141 9.59 5.72 -6.09
N ALA A 142 9.04 6.87 -5.71
CA ALA A 142 9.71 7.79 -4.79
C ALA A 142 9.90 7.21 -3.38
N ARG A 143 8.89 6.52 -2.82
CA ARG A 143 8.98 5.84 -1.51
C ARG A 143 9.97 4.69 -1.55
N GLU A 144 10.02 3.95 -2.66
CA GLU A 144 11.00 2.87 -2.87
C GLU A 144 12.43 3.41 -2.88
N ALA A 145 12.68 4.48 -3.63
CA ALA A 145 13.97 5.14 -3.66
C ALA A 145 14.36 5.75 -2.30
N LEU A 146 13.40 6.39 -1.61
CA LEU A 146 13.61 6.94 -0.26
C LEU A 146 13.98 5.85 0.76
N GLY A 147 13.23 4.74 0.79
CA GLY A 147 13.51 3.64 1.73
C GLY A 147 14.93 3.08 1.55
N ARG A 148 15.35 2.87 0.30
CA ARG A 148 16.71 2.38 -0.03
C ARG A 148 17.79 3.40 0.33
N ALA A 149 17.59 4.67 -0.02
CA ALA A 149 18.52 5.74 0.34
C ALA A 149 18.72 5.85 1.85
N SER A 150 17.62 5.80 2.62
CA SER A 150 17.66 5.86 4.08
C SER A 150 18.40 4.68 4.69
N HIS A 151 18.24 3.46 4.17
CA HIS A 151 18.96 2.30 4.69
C HIS A 151 20.47 2.50 4.52
N THR A 152 20.94 2.74 3.29
CA THR A 152 22.37 2.96 3.03
C THR A 152 22.92 4.13 3.85
N LEU A 153 22.16 5.20 4.05
CA LEU A 153 22.54 6.31 4.92
C LEU A 153 22.66 5.89 6.40
N GLN A 154 21.81 5.00 6.89
CA GLN A 154 21.83 4.50 8.27
C GLN A 154 23.02 3.57 8.50
N ASP A 155 23.32 2.69 7.54
CA ASP A 155 24.48 1.80 7.55
C ASP A 155 25.81 2.55 7.66
N PHE A 156 25.92 3.75 7.09
CA PHE A 156 27.11 4.58 7.31
C PHE A 156 27.38 4.78 8.82
N TYR A 157 26.35 5.02 9.62
CA TYR A 157 26.52 5.28 11.04
C TYR A 157 26.71 4.01 11.86
N SER A 158 26.20 2.86 11.41
CA SER A 158 26.38 1.58 12.10
C SER A 158 27.68 0.86 11.71
N HIS A 159 28.12 0.91 10.45
CA HIS A 159 29.22 0.09 9.93
C HIS A 159 30.57 0.82 9.79
N THR A 160 30.61 2.15 10.03
CA THR A 160 31.83 2.97 9.91
C THR A 160 32.31 3.51 11.25
N ASN A 161 33.51 4.07 11.31
CA ASN A 161 34.07 4.66 12.53
C ASN A 161 33.56 6.08 12.87
N TRP A 162 32.47 6.57 12.27
CA TRP A 162 32.03 7.97 12.42
C TRP A 162 31.85 8.41 13.89
N VAL A 163 31.23 7.58 14.71
CA VAL A 163 30.98 7.92 16.13
C VAL A 163 32.21 7.69 17.00
N GLU A 164 33.10 6.79 16.59
CA GLU A 164 34.41 6.51 17.17
C GLU A 164 35.39 7.67 16.95
N LEU A 165 35.24 8.43 15.85
CA LEU A 165 35.94 9.68 15.60
C LEU A 165 35.49 10.83 16.52
N GLY A 166 34.45 10.62 17.32
CA GLY A 166 33.88 11.62 18.25
C GLY A 166 32.77 12.47 17.64
N HIS A 167 32.35 12.20 16.41
CA HIS A 167 31.25 12.94 15.79
C HIS A 167 29.90 12.55 16.39
N ARG A 168 29.04 13.55 16.56
CA ARG A 168 27.68 13.42 17.13
C ARG A 168 26.63 14.15 16.28
N THR A 169 27.00 14.53 15.06
CA THR A 169 26.13 15.20 14.09
C THR A 169 26.20 14.49 12.74
N PRO A 170 25.19 14.65 11.87
CA PRO A 170 25.18 14.04 10.54
C PRO A 170 26.37 14.47 9.69
N TYR A 171 26.87 13.54 8.87
CA TYR A 171 27.90 13.87 7.90
C TYR A 171 27.28 14.47 6.63
N ALA A 172 27.20 15.80 6.59
CA ALA A 172 26.52 16.56 5.53
C ALA A 172 26.99 16.22 4.10
N ASN A 173 28.23 15.74 3.93
CA ASN A 173 28.79 15.40 2.62
C ASN A 173 28.17 14.13 2.01
N LEU A 174 27.49 13.29 2.81
CA LEU A 174 26.76 12.12 2.30
C LEU A 174 25.57 12.50 1.42
N LEU A 175 24.98 13.67 1.65
CA LEU A 175 23.85 14.20 0.87
C LEU A 175 24.28 15.20 -0.21
N ARG A 176 25.58 15.46 -0.36
CA ARG A 176 26.14 16.43 -1.30
C ARG A 176 27.03 15.72 -2.32
N PRO A 177 26.51 15.37 -3.52
CA PRO A 177 27.24 14.53 -4.48
C PRO A 177 28.58 15.13 -4.92
N ASP A 178 28.68 16.46 -4.99
CA ASP A 178 29.87 17.17 -5.44
C ASP A 178 30.92 17.40 -4.33
N SER A 179 30.60 17.04 -3.08
CA SER A 179 31.50 17.26 -1.94
C SER A 179 32.48 16.11 -1.74
N SER A 180 33.71 16.40 -1.29
CA SER A 180 34.66 15.35 -0.94
C SER A 180 34.22 14.59 0.32
N ILE A 181 34.37 13.26 0.33
CA ILE A 181 34.16 12.40 1.53
C ILE A 181 35.25 12.61 2.59
N GLY A 182 36.29 13.39 2.28
CA GLY A 182 37.39 13.61 3.20
C GLY A 182 38.36 12.43 3.23
N PRO A 183 39.25 12.38 4.23
CA PRO A 183 40.32 11.40 4.28
C PRO A 183 39.77 10.01 4.63
N ILE A 184 40.02 9.03 3.77
CA ILE A 184 39.70 7.61 3.97
C ILE A 184 41.02 6.87 4.21
N ALA A 185 41.03 5.89 5.12
CA ALA A 185 42.20 5.06 5.34
C ALA A 185 42.59 4.30 4.07
N GLY A 186 43.88 4.23 3.76
CA GLY A 186 44.38 3.54 2.55
C GLY A 186 44.21 2.02 2.65
N GLU A 187 44.13 1.31 1.53
CA GLU A 187 43.91 -0.15 1.50
C GLU A 187 44.92 -0.95 2.34
N GLY A 188 46.20 -0.55 2.33
CA GLY A 188 47.27 -1.15 3.14
C GLY A 188 47.50 -0.51 4.52
N GLU A 189 46.69 0.49 4.89
CA GLU A 189 46.79 1.18 6.18
C GLU A 189 46.02 0.39 7.24
N ALA A 190 46.70 -0.02 8.30
CA ALA A 190 46.05 -0.67 9.44
C ALA A 190 45.07 0.31 10.11
N THR A 191 43.86 -0.16 10.41
CA THR A 191 42.79 0.64 11.00
C THR A 191 42.28 0.09 12.33
N CYS A 192 42.49 -1.21 12.61
CA CYS A 192 42.07 -1.86 13.85
C CYS A 192 43.22 -2.47 14.63
N SER A 193 43.11 -2.43 15.96
CA SER A 193 43.81 -3.32 16.88
C SER A 193 43.03 -4.62 17.07
N ASP A 194 43.75 -5.69 17.40
CA ASP A 194 43.17 -7.00 17.67
C ASP A 194 42.39 -6.99 18.99
N CYS A 195 41.24 -7.65 19.03
CA CYS A 195 40.44 -7.80 20.25
C CYS A 195 40.60 -9.18 20.89
N ASP A 196 40.63 -9.20 22.23
CA ASP A 196 40.55 -10.43 23.02
C ASP A 196 39.10 -10.91 23.12
N GLN A 197 38.90 -12.22 23.32
CA GLN A 197 37.67 -12.97 23.02
C GLN A 197 36.36 -12.44 23.62
N ASP A 198 36.39 -11.56 24.63
CA ASP A 198 35.19 -11.10 25.36
C ASP A 198 34.99 -9.57 25.41
N SER A 199 35.92 -8.74 24.91
CA SER A 199 35.81 -7.28 25.04
C SER A 199 36.64 -6.53 23.97
N CYS A 200 35.98 -5.66 23.20
CA CYS A 200 36.59 -4.89 22.11
C CYS A 200 36.32 -3.36 22.22
N PRO A 201 36.51 -2.72 23.39
CA PRO A 201 36.29 -1.28 23.51
C PRO A 201 37.42 -0.53 22.78
N SER A 202 37.05 0.37 21.86
CA SER A 202 37.98 1.27 21.16
C SER A 202 39.07 0.56 20.34
N ASN A 203 38.65 -0.35 19.45
CA ASN A 203 39.56 -1.08 18.58
C ASN A 203 40.06 -0.29 17.36
N ILE A 204 39.56 0.92 17.11
CA ILE A 204 40.10 1.81 16.07
C ILE A 204 41.48 2.33 16.48
N LEU A 205 42.46 2.24 15.59
CA LEU A 205 43.83 2.64 15.89
C LEU A 205 43.94 4.17 16.12
N PRO A 206 44.75 4.62 17.10
CA PRO A 206 44.89 6.05 17.41
C PRO A 206 45.39 6.92 16.25
N SER A 207 46.11 6.36 15.28
CA SER A 207 46.51 7.06 14.06
C SER A 207 45.30 7.49 13.24
N ILE A 208 44.33 6.59 13.05
CA ILE A 208 43.09 6.85 12.32
C ILE A 208 42.28 7.94 13.00
N THR A 209 42.10 7.85 14.32
CA THR A 209 41.35 8.87 15.08
C THR A 209 42.04 10.22 15.07
N ARG A 210 43.38 10.27 15.21
CA ARG A 210 44.14 11.52 15.20
C ARG A 210 44.11 12.22 13.85
N GLU A 211 44.18 11.45 12.77
CA GLU A 211 44.14 11.96 11.39
C GLU A 211 42.70 12.18 10.89
N GLN A 212 41.69 11.85 11.71
CA GLN A 212 40.27 11.95 11.37
C GLN A 212 39.91 11.19 10.08
N LYS A 213 40.55 10.03 9.88
CA LYS A 213 40.34 9.16 8.71
C LYS A 213 39.12 8.26 8.90
N LEU A 214 38.34 8.12 7.83
CA LEU A 214 37.23 7.17 7.77
C LEU A 214 37.74 5.75 7.48
N THR A 215 37.22 4.77 8.21
CA THR A 215 37.35 3.33 7.97
C THR A 215 35.99 2.67 8.21
N SER A 216 35.76 1.50 7.62
CA SER A 216 34.57 0.70 7.90
C SER A 216 34.88 -0.77 8.11
N GLY A 217 33.87 -1.54 8.51
CA GLY A 217 33.98 -2.97 8.72
C GLY A 217 34.07 -3.72 7.39
N TYR A 218 35.03 -4.62 7.28
CA TYR A 218 35.03 -5.62 6.21
C TYR A 218 34.09 -6.76 6.61
N LEU A 219 33.21 -7.17 5.69
CA LEU A 219 32.19 -8.20 5.95
C LEU A 219 32.29 -9.31 4.91
N SER A 220 32.31 -10.57 5.36
CA SER A 220 32.11 -11.70 4.46
C SER A 220 31.53 -12.91 5.16
N VAL A 221 30.45 -13.46 4.59
CA VAL A 221 29.82 -14.71 5.07
C VAL A 221 30.44 -15.97 4.48
N ARG A 222 31.23 -15.82 3.41
CA ARG A 222 31.82 -16.96 2.67
C ARG A 222 33.29 -17.14 2.98
N SER A 223 34.02 -16.03 3.11
CA SER A 223 35.47 -15.98 3.24
C SER A 223 35.87 -15.39 4.59
N PRO A 224 36.87 -15.93 5.28
CA PRO A 224 37.42 -15.26 6.46
C PRO A 224 38.37 -14.11 6.07
N PHE A 225 38.77 -13.98 4.80
CA PHE A 225 39.81 -13.04 4.40
C PHE A 225 39.33 -11.57 4.42
N LYS A 226 40.16 -10.71 5.00
CA LYS A 226 40.14 -9.25 4.90
C LYS A 226 41.57 -8.72 4.82
N PRO A 227 41.82 -7.49 4.35
CA PRO A 227 43.17 -6.95 4.27
C PRO A 227 43.84 -6.86 5.66
N PRO A 228 45.16 -7.10 5.76
CA PRO A 228 45.87 -7.07 7.04
C PRO A 228 45.69 -5.73 7.78
N GLY A 229 45.38 -5.80 9.06
CA GLY A 229 45.20 -4.61 9.91
C GLY A 229 43.84 -3.92 9.78
N LYS A 230 42.94 -4.38 8.90
CA LYS A 230 41.60 -3.78 8.75
C LYS A 230 40.59 -4.28 9.76
N CYS A 231 39.67 -3.41 10.13
CA CYS A 231 38.54 -3.75 10.98
C CYS A 231 37.59 -4.73 10.28
N SER A 232 37.07 -5.70 11.04
CA SER A 232 35.90 -6.47 10.61
C SER A 232 34.64 -5.69 10.90
N HIS A 233 33.56 -6.05 10.21
CA HIS A 233 32.22 -5.66 10.60
C HIS A 233 31.88 -6.28 11.97
N GLY A 234 32.11 -7.58 12.11
CA GLY A 234 31.77 -8.36 13.29
C GLY A 234 30.38 -8.97 13.21
N GLY A 235 30.00 -9.64 14.30
CA GLY A 235 28.73 -10.36 14.41
C GLY A 235 28.87 -11.86 14.07
N PRO A 236 27.88 -12.69 14.44
CA PRO A 236 27.98 -14.15 14.34
C PRO A 236 28.17 -14.68 12.91
N SER A 237 27.66 -13.94 11.92
CA SER A 237 27.67 -14.32 10.51
C SER A 237 28.91 -13.83 9.74
N ASP A 238 29.70 -12.91 10.31
CA ASP A 238 30.89 -12.36 9.68
C ASP A 238 32.11 -13.26 9.92
N LYS A 239 32.54 -13.99 8.90
CA LYS A 239 33.72 -14.86 9.00
C LYS A 239 35.03 -14.09 9.12
N THR A 240 35.07 -12.82 8.68
CA THR A 240 36.29 -12.01 8.77
C THR A 240 36.64 -11.64 10.21
N SER A 241 35.64 -11.60 11.10
CA SER A 241 35.79 -11.28 12.53
C SER A 241 36.73 -12.24 13.28
N SER A 242 36.94 -13.44 12.74
CA SER A 242 37.88 -14.44 13.27
C SER A 242 39.34 -14.21 12.89
N GLN A 243 39.61 -13.35 11.90
CA GLN A 243 40.96 -13.04 11.44
C GLN A 243 41.52 -11.81 12.14
N HIS A 244 42.83 -11.85 12.43
CA HIS A 244 43.54 -10.70 12.97
C HIS A 244 43.46 -9.47 12.04
N PRO A 245 43.08 -8.28 12.53
CA PRO A 245 42.59 -7.98 13.90
C PRO A 245 41.16 -8.49 14.16
N ARG A 246 40.96 -9.35 15.15
CA ARG A 246 39.69 -9.96 15.53
C ARG A 246 38.72 -8.95 16.12
N GLY A 247 37.43 -9.28 16.11
CA GLY A 247 36.35 -8.46 16.65
C GLY A 247 35.50 -7.81 15.56
N GLY A 248 35.03 -6.59 15.80
CA GLY A 248 34.23 -5.84 14.84
C GLY A 248 33.93 -4.42 15.29
N ILE A 249 33.35 -3.62 14.39
CA ILE A 249 33.02 -2.20 14.66
C ILE A 249 31.53 -1.88 14.43
N HIS A 250 30.69 -2.87 14.10
CA HIS A 250 29.27 -2.64 13.84
C HIS A 250 28.51 -2.13 15.07
N LYS A 251 27.45 -1.35 14.81
CA LYS A 251 26.47 -0.88 15.80
C LYS A 251 25.03 -1.25 15.41
N ASP A 252 24.85 -2.39 14.74
CA ASP A 252 23.53 -2.86 14.32
C ASP A 252 22.68 -3.27 15.52
N GLU A 253 23.36 -3.87 16.52
CA GLU A 253 22.74 -4.33 17.76
C GLU A 253 23.56 -3.88 18.98
N PRO A 254 22.89 -3.63 20.13
CA PRO A 254 23.56 -3.26 21.35
C PRO A 254 24.25 -4.49 21.97
N GLY A 255 25.57 -4.43 22.09
CA GLY A 255 26.39 -5.43 22.76
C GLY A 255 27.25 -4.83 23.88
N PRO A 256 27.94 -5.65 24.69
CA PRO A 256 28.90 -5.17 25.68
C PRO A 256 30.01 -4.30 25.07
N GLN A 257 30.32 -4.52 23.80
CA GLN A 257 31.49 -3.98 23.11
C GLN A 257 31.24 -2.59 22.49
N ASN A 258 29.97 -2.25 22.20
CA ASN A 258 29.60 -1.04 21.46
C ASN A 258 28.51 -0.22 22.16
N ARG A 259 28.10 -0.53 23.40
CA ARG A 259 26.91 0.04 24.05
C ARG A 259 26.81 1.57 23.98
N GLU A 260 27.88 2.30 24.26
CA GLU A 260 27.90 3.77 24.22
C GLU A 260 27.96 4.32 22.79
N LEU A 261 28.60 3.59 21.88
CA LEU A 261 28.67 3.94 20.45
C LEU A 261 27.34 3.66 19.75
N TYR A 262 26.61 2.62 20.18
CA TYR A 262 25.32 2.22 19.64
C TYR A 262 24.28 3.34 19.79
N ALA A 263 24.12 3.88 21.01
CA ALA A 263 23.18 4.98 21.24
C ALA A 263 23.54 6.22 20.40
N ALA A 264 24.82 6.59 20.37
CA ALA A 264 25.29 7.71 19.55
C ALA A 264 25.07 7.48 18.04
N ALA A 265 25.30 6.25 17.55
CA ALA A 265 25.09 5.90 16.15
C ALA A 265 23.61 5.99 15.77
N VAL A 266 22.71 5.47 16.64
CA VAL A 266 21.26 5.59 16.46
C VAL A 266 20.82 7.06 16.41
N ASP A 267 21.28 7.88 17.36
CA ASP A 267 20.89 9.30 17.42
C ASP A 267 21.34 10.06 16.16
N VAL A 268 22.58 9.85 15.72
CA VAL A 268 23.10 10.49 14.50
C VAL A 268 22.41 9.95 13.25
N ALA A 269 22.08 8.65 13.19
CA ALA A 269 21.34 8.07 12.08
C ALA A 269 19.92 8.63 11.97
N ILE A 270 19.24 8.87 13.10
CA ILE A 270 17.94 9.57 13.14
C ILE A 270 18.12 10.99 12.59
N ALA A 271 19.10 11.75 13.09
CA ALA A 271 19.36 13.11 12.63
C ALA A 271 19.71 13.18 11.14
N ALA A 272 20.52 12.25 10.63
CA ALA A 272 20.87 12.18 9.20
C ALA A 272 19.65 11.82 8.33
N THR A 273 18.79 10.93 8.82
CA THR A 273 17.54 10.60 8.15
C THR A 273 16.60 11.83 8.11
N LEU A 274 16.57 12.65 9.17
CA LEU A 274 15.84 13.92 9.19
C LEU A 274 16.39 14.92 8.16
N ASP A 275 17.72 15.06 8.05
CA ASP A 275 18.36 15.91 7.03
C ASP A 275 18.03 15.45 5.61
N LEU A 276 18.02 14.14 5.37
CA LEU A 276 17.61 13.55 4.09
C LEU A 276 16.14 13.89 3.76
N LEU A 277 15.24 13.73 4.73
CA LEU A 277 13.83 14.07 4.54
C LEU A 277 13.64 15.58 4.30
N GLU A 278 14.42 16.42 4.98
CA GLU A 278 14.42 17.87 4.78
C GLU A 278 14.93 18.27 3.38
N ASP A 279 16.00 17.65 2.90
CA ASP A 279 16.52 17.85 1.55
C ASP A 279 15.47 17.51 0.46
N ILE A 280 14.70 16.43 0.66
CA ILE A 280 13.58 16.09 -0.22
C ILE A 280 12.45 17.12 -0.09
N ARG A 281 12.01 17.44 1.13
CA ARG A 281 10.95 18.42 1.43
C ARG A 281 11.23 19.76 0.76
N SER A 282 12.42 20.31 1.00
CA SER A 282 12.88 21.59 0.45
C SER A 282 12.90 21.60 -1.08
N ALA A 283 13.15 20.46 -1.73
CA ALA A 283 13.17 20.36 -3.19
C ALA A 283 11.78 20.23 -3.85
N VAL A 284 10.79 19.68 -3.15
CA VAL A 284 9.48 19.33 -3.73
C VAL A 284 8.30 20.17 -3.20
N GLY A 285 8.50 20.84 -2.06
CA GLY A 285 7.50 21.63 -1.34
C GLY A 285 6.59 20.78 -0.43
N ASP A 286 6.02 21.43 0.58
CA ASP A 286 5.24 20.77 1.66
C ASP A 286 4.09 19.91 1.11
N ALA A 287 3.30 20.41 0.16
CA ALA A 287 2.15 19.70 -0.38
C ALA A 287 2.53 18.36 -1.04
N ARG A 288 3.63 18.32 -1.80
CA ARG A 288 4.10 17.07 -2.43
C ARG A 288 4.78 16.15 -1.42
N PHE A 289 5.49 16.72 -0.44
CA PHE A 289 6.10 15.95 0.63
C PHE A 289 5.04 15.23 1.49
N LEU A 290 3.96 15.92 1.88
CA LEU A 290 2.86 15.31 2.62
C LEU A 290 2.17 14.20 1.80
N ARG A 291 1.96 14.40 0.49
CA ARG A 291 1.48 13.32 -0.42
C ARG A 291 2.44 12.14 -0.50
N LEU A 292 3.76 12.37 -0.53
CA LEU A 292 4.76 11.30 -0.45
C LEU A 292 4.58 10.49 0.83
N MET A 293 4.35 11.14 1.98
CA MET A 293 4.14 10.48 3.26
C MET A 293 2.77 9.78 3.38
N GLY A 294 1.90 9.88 2.38
CA GLY A 294 0.54 9.34 2.45
C GLY A 294 -0.40 10.20 3.29
N ILE A 295 0.03 11.41 3.66
CA ILE A 295 -0.81 12.47 4.21
C ILE A 295 -1.47 13.15 3.04
N SER A 296 -2.40 12.42 2.45
CA SER A 296 -3.18 12.86 1.32
C SER A 296 -4.58 12.31 1.44
N ARG A 297 -5.54 13.10 0.96
CA ARG A 297 -6.94 12.71 0.74
C ARG A 297 -7.09 11.69 -0.41
N SER A 298 -6.04 10.92 -0.69
CA SER A 298 -5.74 10.34 -1.99
C SER A 298 -6.55 9.09 -2.27
N SER A 299 -7.73 9.26 -2.84
CA SER A 299 -8.19 8.35 -3.87
C SER A 299 -7.65 8.81 -5.24
N VAL A 300 -7.51 7.87 -6.18
CA VAL A 300 -7.37 8.18 -7.61
C VAL A 300 -8.66 7.71 -8.25
N LEU A 301 -9.28 8.59 -9.03
CA LEU A 301 -10.51 8.29 -9.73
C LEU A 301 -10.19 7.96 -11.18
N CYS A 302 -10.35 6.69 -11.55
CA CYS A 302 -10.05 6.20 -12.89
C CYS A 302 -11.32 5.78 -13.63
N PHE A 303 -11.55 6.35 -14.81
CA PHE A 303 -12.66 6.06 -15.70
C PHE A 303 -12.17 5.32 -16.94
N VAL A 304 -12.77 4.18 -17.23
CA VAL A 304 -12.55 3.43 -18.47
C VAL A 304 -13.87 3.43 -19.23
N ILE A 305 -13.93 4.14 -20.36
CA ILE A 305 -15.21 4.44 -21.02
C ILE A 305 -15.19 3.95 -22.46
N ASP A 306 -16.16 3.12 -22.79
CA ASP A 306 -16.43 2.66 -24.15
C ASP A 306 -16.94 3.83 -25.03
N THR A 307 -16.41 3.92 -26.24
CA THR A 307 -16.69 4.98 -27.21
C THR A 307 -17.20 4.45 -28.54
N THR A 308 -17.59 3.17 -28.63
CA THR A 308 -18.12 2.60 -29.88
C THR A 308 -19.49 3.15 -30.23
N GLY A 309 -19.93 2.93 -31.47
CA GLY A 309 -21.21 3.45 -31.97
C GLY A 309 -22.43 2.95 -31.19
N SER A 310 -22.37 1.76 -30.56
CA SER A 310 -23.47 1.23 -29.73
C SER A 310 -23.69 2.05 -28.47
N MET A 311 -22.62 2.66 -27.93
CA MET A 311 -22.68 3.62 -26.83
C MET A 311 -23.35 4.96 -27.21
N SER A 312 -23.82 5.16 -28.44
CA SER A 312 -24.44 6.43 -28.88
C SER A 312 -25.60 6.88 -28.01
N ASP A 313 -26.33 5.92 -27.46
CA ASP A 313 -27.36 6.18 -26.48
C ASP A 313 -26.79 6.34 -25.05
N ASP A 314 -25.72 5.65 -24.67
CA ASP A 314 -25.27 5.56 -23.27
C ASP A 314 -24.16 6.55 -22.89
N ILE A 315 -23.36 7.03 -23.86
CA ILE A 315 -22.13 7.78 -23.60
C ILE A 315 -22.38 9.11 -22.89
N GLU A 316 -23.46 9.82 -23.25
CA GLU A 316 -23.82 11.07 -22.58
C GLU A 316 -24.23 10.85 -21.12
N GLU A 317 -24.85 9.71 -20.81
CA GLU A 317 -25.17 9.35 -19.43
C GLU A 317 -23.91 8.94 -18.65
N ALA A 318 -22.99 8.20 -19.28
CA ALA A 318 -21.69 7.88 -18.69
C ALA A 318 -20.88 9.16 -18.37
N LYS A 319 -20.87 10.14 -19.27
CA LYS A 319 -20.26 11.47 -19.02
C LYS A 319 -20.92 12.19 -17.85
N ARG A 320 -22.25 12.25 -17.84
CA ARG A 320 -23.03 12.91 -16.77
C ARG A 320 -22.74 12.30 -15.40
N VAL A 321 -22.69 10.98 -15.34
CA VAL A 321 -22.31 10.22 -14.13
C VAL A 321 -20.88 10.56 -13.72
N ALA A 322 -19.92 10.50 -14.65
CA ALA A 322 -18.52 10.82 -14.35
C ALA A 322 -18.38 12.24 -13.76
N PHE A 323 -19.11 13.22 -14.33
CA PHE A 323 -19.15 14.59 -13.81
C PHE A 323 -19.76 14.66 -12.42
N SER A 324 -20.90 14.02 -12.19
CA SER A 324 -21.54 13.98 -10.88
C SER A 324 -20.61 13.42 -9.81
N ILE A 325 -19.79 12.41 -10.15
CA ILE A 325 -18.82 11.84 -9.22
C ILE A 325 -17.71 12.85 -8.95
N ILE A 326 -17.09 13.41 -9.99
CA ILE A 326 -16.03 14.42 -9.86
C ILE A 326 -16.51 15.60 -9.02
N ASP A 327 -17.70 16.13 -9.30
CA ASP A 327 -18.26 17.28 -8.60
C ASP A 327 -18.63 16.96 -7.15
N SER A 328 -19.10 15.74 -6.86
CA SER A 328 -19.39 15.31 -5.49
C SER A 328 -18.15 15.23 -4.58
N LYS A 329 -16.95 15.17 -5.19
CA LYS A 329 -15.68 15.03 -4.49
C LYS A 329 -14.82 16.28 -4.52
N THR A 330 -15.00 17.14 -5.52
CA THR A 330 -14.23 18.38 -5.67
C THR A 330 -14.45 19.29 -4.46
N GLY A 331 -13.38 19.74 -3.81
CA GLY A 331 -13.44 20.59 -2.61
C GLY A 331 -13.81 19.87 -1.31
N THR A 332 -14.03 18.55 -1.32
CA THR A 332 -14.36 17.78 -0.10
C THR A 332 -13.13 17.11 0.52
N GLN A 333 -13.33 16.31 1.58
CA GLN A 333 -12.25 15.47 2.13
C GLN A 333 -11.85 14.31 1.22
N ASP A 334 -12.70 13.97 0.24
CA ASP A 334 -12.47 12.85 -0.66
C ASP A 334 -12.01 13.28 -2.05
N GLU A 335 -11.59 14.54 -2.24
CA GLU A 335 -11.12 15.03 -3.54
C GLU A 335 -9.94 14.16 -4.05
N PRO A 336 -10.08 13.51 -5.22
CA PRO A 336 -9.04 12.65 -5.75
C PRO A 336 -7.73 13.40 -5.98
N SER A 337 -6.62 12.76 -5.63
CA SER A 337 -5.28 13.31 -5.87
C SER A 337 -4.90 13.32 -7.35
N ALA A 338 -5.58 12.51 -8.17
CA ALA A 338 -5.49 12.51 -9.61
C ALA A 338 -6.76 11.88 -10.21
N TYR A 339 -7.03 12.26 -11.46
CA TYR A 339 -8.06 11.71 -12.30
C TYR A 339 -7.41 11.06 -13.53
N ILE A 340 -7.90 9.89 -13.89
CA ILE A 340 -7.43 9.13 -15.06
C ILE A 340 -8.63 8.81 -15.95
N LEU A 341 -8.49 9.00 -17.25
CA LEU A 341 -9.44 8.58 -18.26
C LEU A 341 -8.75 7.68 -19.28
N VAL A 342 -9.34 6.52 -19.56
CA VAL A 342 -8.94 5.61 -20.64
C VAL A 342 -10.16 5.37 -21.53
N PRO A 343 -10.31 6.09 -22.65
CA PRO A 343 -11.34 5.76 -23.63
C PRO A 343 -10.95 4.47 -24.35
N PHE A 344 -11.93 3.71 -24.82
CA PHE A 344 -11.66 2.58 -25.70
C PHE A 344 -12.72 2.40 -26.76
N ASN A 345 -12.34 1.75 -27.85
CA ASN A 345 -13.14 1.48 -29.02
C ASN A 345 -12.75 0.09 -29.58
N ASP A 346 -13.08 -0.17 -30.84
CA ASP A 346 -12.58 -1.30 -31.60
C ASP A 346 -12.19 -0.84 -33.01
N PRO A 347 -10.93 -1.06 -33.45
CA PRO A 347 -9.86 -1.83 -32.80
C PRO A 347 -8.96 -1.05 -31.83
N GLU A 348 -9.19 0.25 -31.64
CA GLU A 348 -8.30 1.13 -30.89
C GLU A 348 -8.69 1.29 -29.40
N PHE A 349 -7.71 1.55 -28.53
CA PHE A 349 -7.93 1.88 -27.13
C PHE A 349 -6.89 2.89 -26.63
N GLY A 350 -7.28 3.71 -25.64
CA GLY A 350 -6.45 4.78 -25.10
C GLY A 350 -6.39 6.01 -26.02
N PRO A 351 -5.40 6.90 -25.80
CA PRO A 351 -4.36 6.85 -24.76
C PRO A 351 -4.92 7.07 -23.34
N ALA A 352 -4.14 6.73 -22.32
CA ALA A 352 -4.46 7.09 -20.93
C ALA A 352 -4.17 8.58 -20.70
N ILE A 353 -5.17 9.31 -20.20
CA ILE A 353 -5.05 10.73 -19.87
C ILE A 353 -5.07 10.88 -18.36
N ARG A 354 -4.06 11.54 -17.78
CA ARG A 354 -3.92 11.76 -16.34
C ARG A 354 -3.82 13.25 -16.03
N THR A 355 -4.56 13.71 -15.02
CA THR A 355 -4.49 15.10 -14.53
C THR A 355 -4.88 15.21 -13.07
N THR A 356 -4.40 16.22 -12.36
CA THR A 356 -4.81 16.53 -10.99
C THR A 356 -5.93 17.55 -10.92
N LYS A 357 -6.35 18.11 -12.07
CA LYS A 357 -7.32 19.21 -12.13
C LYS A 357 -8.71 18.68 -12.53
N PRO A 358 -9.75 18.85 -11.69
CA PRO A 358 -11.11 18.41 -11.99
C PRO A 358 -11.65 18.97 -13.31
N ASN A 359 -11.38 20.24 -13.60
CA ASN A 359 -11.87 20.89 -14.83
C ASN A 359 -11.18 20.35 -16.09
N VAL A 360 -9.90 19.94 -15.99
CA VAL A 360 -9.18 19.37 -17.13
C VAL A 360 -9.74 18.00 -17.47
N ILE A 361 -9.95 17.13 -16.48
CA ILE A 361 -10.51 15.79 -16.78
C ILE A 361 -11.95 15.88 -17.30
N LYS A 362 -12.77 16.80 -16.77
CA LYS A 362 -14.13 17.03 -17.29
C LYS A 362 -14.11 17.49 -18.74
N ALA A 363 -13.15 18.33 -19.13
CA ALA A 363 -12.97 18.73 -20.52
C ALA A 363 -12.58 17.53 -21.42
N GLU A 364 -11.71 16.63 -20.97
CA GLU A 364 -11.35 15.44 -21.73
C GLU A 364 -12.52 14.45 -21.87
N ILE A 365 -13.28 14.22 -20.79
CA ILE A 365 -14.51 13.40 -20.83
C ILE A 365 -15.55 14.00 -21.78
N SER A 366 -15.66 15.34 -21.85
CA SER A 366 -16.60 16.02 -22.75
C SER A 366 -16.34 15.71 -24.23
N LYS A 367 -15.06 15.50 -24.60
CA LYS A 367 -14.64 15.23 -25.98
C LYS A 367 -15.02 13.84 -26.48
N LEU A 368 -15.37 12.92 -25.58
CA LEU A 368 -15.72 11.55 -25.98
C LEU A 368 -16.94 11.56 -26.90
N SER A 369 -16.93 10.77 -27.96
CA SER A 369 -18.08 10.61 -28.86
C SER A 369 -18.24 9.15 -29.21
N ALA A 370 -19.48 8.67 -29.23
CA ALA A 370 -19.80 7.29 -29.57
C ALA A 370 -19.85 7.12 -31.09
N THR A 371 -18.78 6.59 -31.67
CA THR A 371 -18.62 6.41 -33.11
C THR A 371 -17.74 5.22 -33.40
N GLY A 372 -17.87 4.64 -34.60
CA GLY A 372 -17.08 3.48 -34.97
C GLY A 372 -17.55 2.22 -34.24
N GLY A 373 -16.62 1.33 -33.93
CA GLY A 373 -16.91 -0.05 -33.55
C GLY A 373 -17.08 -0.92 -34.81
N GLY A 374 -16.38 -2.04 -34.85
CA GLY A 374 -16.47 -3.01 -35.93
C GLY A 374 -17.54 -4.05 -35.63
N ASP A 375 -17.12 -5.13 -34.96
CA ASP A 375 -17.99 -6.15 -34.42
C ASP A 375 -18.32 -5.90 -32.94
N ILE A 376 -19.35 -6.59 -32.44
CA ILE A 376 -19.96 -6.30 -31.13
C ILE A 376 -18.98 -6.47 -29.93
N PRO A 377 -18.04 -7.43 -29.90
CA PRO A 377 -17.05 -7.47 -28.82
C PRO A 377 -16.03 -6.31 -28.93
N GLU A 378 -15.67 -5.68 -27.82
CA GLU A 378 -14.84 -4.47 -27.78
C GLU A 378 -13.49 -4.68 -27.02
N MET A 379 -12.54 -3.76 -27.14
CA MET A 379 -11.18 -3.90 -26.55
C MET A 379 -11.07 -3.55 -25.05
N CYS A 380 -12.09 -3.95 -24.26
CA CYS A 380 -12.24 -3.59 -22.86
C CYS A 380 -11.09 -4.06 -21.96
N PHE A 381 -10.54 -5.28 -22.14
CA PHE A 381 -9.47 -5.77 -21.26
C PHE A 381 -8.13 -5.10 -21.53
N SER A 382 -7.86 -4.66 -22.76
CA SER A 382 -6.70 -3.87 -23.13
C SER A 382 -6.77 -2.49 -22.51
N ALA A 383 -7.94 -1.85 -22.56
CA ALA A 383 -8.19 -0.57 -21.89
C ALA A 383 -8.05 -0.68 -20.38
N LEU A 384 -8.61 -1.73 -19.77
CA LEU A 384 -8.50 -1.98 -18.33
C LEU A 384 -7.05 -2.29 -17.91
N LYS A 385 -6.30 -3.04 -18.72
CA LYS A 385 -4.85 -3.24 -18.52
C LYS A 385 -4.10 -1.91 -18.54
N LEU A 386 -4.41 -1.03 -19.50
CA LEU A 386 -3.80 0.29 -19.59
C LEU A 386 -4.15 1.15 -18.36
N ALA A 387 -5.40 1.09 -17.89
CA ALA A 387 -5.83 1.77 -16.67
C ALA A 387 -5.08 1.26 -15.43
N LEU A 388 -4.98 -0.06 -15.24
CA LEU A 388 -4.27 -0.68 -14.11
C LEU A 388 -2.77 -0.40 -14.09
N THR A 389 -2.16 -0.18 -15.26
CA THR A 389 -0.73 0.14 -15.37
C THR A 389 -0.45 1.64 -15.29
N SER A 390 -1.47 2.48 -15.51
CA SER A 390 -1.36 3.94 -15.42
C SER A 390 -1.81 4.49 -14.06
N ALA A 391 -2.69 3.76 -13.36
CA ALA A 391 -3.20 4.15 -12.06
C ALA A 391 -2.24 3.73 -10.94
N PRO A 392 -2.10 4.54 -9.87
CA PRO A 392 -1.40 4.12 -8.67
C PRO A 392 -2.03 2.86 -8.06
N GLN A 393 -1.27 2.13 -7.24
CA GLN A 393 -1.82 1.01 -6.48
C GLN A 393 -2.99 1.44 -5.59
N SER A 394 -3.90 0.50 -5.32
CA SER A 394 -5.12 0.69 -4.54
C SER A 394 -6.09 1.72 -5.11
N SER A 395 -6.09 1.90 -6.44
CA SER A 395 -7.02 2.81 -7.12
C SER A 395 -8.42 2.22 -7.28
N SER A 396 -9.43 3.09 -7.34
CA SER A 396 -10.78 2.71 -7.76
C SER A 396 -10.96 2.96 -9.25
N ILE A 397 -11.28 1.90 -9.99
CA ILE A 397 -11.45 1.93 -11.45
C ILE A 397 -12.90 1.63 -11.80
N PHE A 398 -13.51 2.51 -12.58
CA PHE A 398 -14.91 2.41 -13.01
C PHE A 398 -14.98 2.23 -14.52
N VAL A 399 -15.50 1.07 -14.94
CA VAL A 399 -15.60 0.69 -16.35
C VAL A 399 -17.04 0.84 -16.82
N PHE A 400 -17.25 1.57 -17.91
CA PHE A 400 -18.56 1.77 -18.54
C PHE A 400 -18.53 1.18 -19.95
N THR A 401 -19.43 0.24 -20.23
CA THR A 401 -19.53 -0.43 -21.54
C THR A 401 -20.92 -1.01 -21.75
N ASP A 402 -21.33 -1.18 -23.00
CA ASP A 402 -22.57 -1.86 -23.36
C ASP A 402 -22.32 -3.23 -24.02
N ALA A 403 -21.05 -3.67 -24.08
CA ALA A 403 -20.61 -4.80 -24.90
C ALA A 403 -19.71 -5.84 -24.19
N PRO A 404 -19.63 -7.08 -24.71
CA PRO A 404 -18.63 -8.07 -24.30
C PRO A 404 -17.19 -7.62 -24.63
N ALA A 405 -16.21 -8.11 -23.88
CA ALA A 405 -14.80 -7.94 -24.23
C ALA A 405 -14.39 -8.89 -25.38
N LYS A 406 -13.71 -8.36 -26.40
CA LYS A 406 -13.09 -9.12 -27.51
C LYS A 406 -11.82 -9.84 -27.08
N ASP A 407 -11.04 -9.16 -26.26
CA ASP A 407 -9.69 -9.52 -25.84
C ASP A 407 -9.67 -10.41 -24.59
N THR A 408 -10.57 -11.40 -24.55
CA THR A 408 -10.76 -12.32 -23.41
C THR A 408 -9.50 -13.11 -23.02
N HIS A 409 -8.55 -13.30 -23.95
CA HIS A 409 -7.25 -13.91 -23.68
C HIS A 409 -6.44 -13.14 -22.62
N LEU A 410 -6.72 -11.85 -22.40
CA LEU A 410 -6.08 -11.01 -21.37
C LEU A 410 -6.65 -11.20 -19.97
N LEU A 411 -7.72 -12.01 -19.78
CA LEU A 411 -8.41 -12.17 -18.49
C LEU A 411 -7.43 -12.49 -17.34
N ALA A 412 -6.53 -13.46 -17.55
CA ALA A 412 -5.55 -13.85 -16.54
C ALA A 412 -4.57 -12.72 -16.21
N THR A 413 -4.10 -11.99 -17.22
CA THR A 413 -3.20 -10.84 -17.06
C THR A 413 -3.88 -9.70 -16.31
N VAL A 414 -5.10 -9.33 -16.69
CA VAL A 414 -5.88 -8.29 -16.01
C VAL A 414 -6.16 -8.69 -14.56
N LYS A 415 -6.54 -9.94 -14.31
CA LYS A 415 -6.76 -10.46 -12.95
C LYS A 415 -5.49 -10.40 -12.09
N ALA A 416 -4.32 -10.70 -12.66
CA ALA A 416 -3.03 -10.57 -11.97
C ALA A 416 -2.67 -9.10 -11.69
N LEU A 417 -2.94 -8.19 -12.63
CA LEU A 417 -2.74 -6.74 -12.43
C LEU A 417 -3.66 -6.17 -11.35
N ILE A 418 -4.94 -6.57 -11.33
CA ILE A 418 -5.89 -6.22 -10.26
C ILE A 418 -5.33 -6.62 -8.89
N GLN A 419 -4.83 -7.85 -8.76
CA GLN A 419 -4.34 -8.37 -7.49
C GLN A 419 -3.03 -7.70 -7.05
N SER A 420 -2.07 -7.55 -7.96
CA SER A 420 -0.77 -6.92 -7.68
C SER A 420 -0.89 -5.43 -7.38
N THR A 421 -1.76 -4.72 -8.10
CA THR A 421 -2.02 -3.29 -7.84
C THR A 421 -2.98 -3.08 -6.68
N ARG A 422 -3.64 -4.12 -6.16
CA ARG A 422 -4.69 -4.03 -5.13
C ARG A 422 -5.82 -3.07 -5.49
N SER A 423 -6.06 -2.85 -6.79
CA SER A 423 -7.07 -1.93 -7.29
C SER A 423 -8.45 -2.57 -7.29
N THR A 424 -9.48 -1.80 -7.00
CA THR A 424 -10.88 -2.24 -7.06
C THR A 424 -11.48 -1.84 -8.40
N VAL A 425 -12.09 -2.79 -9.11
CA VAL A 425 -12.69 -2.56 -10.43
C VAL A 425 -14.19 -2.82 -10.38
N SER A 426 -14.98 -1.78 -10.68
CA SER A 426 -16.43 -1.89 -10.78
C SER A 426 -16.89 -1.64 -12.22
N PHE A 427 -17.73 -2.54 -12.74
CA PHE A 427 -18.26 -2.51 -14.10
C PHE A 427 -19.71 -2.04 -14.11
N PHE A 428 -20.04 -1.12 -15.01
CA PHE A 428 -21.38 -0.64 -15.29
C PHE A 428 -21.74 -1.02 -16.72
N ILE A 429 -22.67 -1.95 -16.86
CA ILE A 429 -23.02 -2.62 -18.12
C ILE A 429 -24.46 -2.28 -18.47
N THR A 430 -24.69 -1.56 -19.57
CA THR A 430 -26.02 -1.02 -19.93
C THR A 430 -26.82 -1.90 -20.91
N ASN A 431 -26.16 -2.75 -21.70
CA ASN A 431 -26.83 -3.50 -22.76
C ASN A 431 -26.29 -4.92 -22.99
N PRO A 432 -26.39 -5.86 -22.02
CA PRO A 432 -26.04 -7.26 -22.28
C PRO A 432 -27.00 -7.97 -23.27
N GLY A 433 -27.89 -7.22 -23.93
CA GLY A 433 -29.21 -7.64 -24.43
C GLY A 433 -29.35 -7.86 -25.94
N LEU A 434 -28.31 -7.72 -26.77
CA LEU A 434 -28.33 -8.32 -28.12
C LEU A 434 -28.47 -9.86 -28.07
N SER A 435 -28.35 -10.44 -26.88
CA SER A 435 -28.68 -11.82 -26.49
C SER A 435 -30.16 -12.22 -26.66
N ARG A 436 -31.12 -11.29 -26.74
CA ARG A 436 -32.55 -11.66 -26.90
C ARG A 436 -32.99 -11.92 -28.34
N ARG A 437 -32.26 -11.43 -29.35
CA ARG A 437 -32.65 -11.62 -30.77
C ARG A 437 -32.06 -12.86 -31.44
N ARG A 438 -31.10 -13.55 -30.81
CA ARG A 438 -30.65 -14.89 -31.22
C ARG A 438 -30.91 -15.91 -30.12
N ARG A 439 -32.17 -16.35 -30.03
CA ARG A 439 -32.54 -17.64 -29.42
C ARG A 439 -31.89 -18.76 -30.25
N ARG A 440 -30.68 -19.15 -29.87
CA ARG A 440 -30.01 -20.45 -30.06
C ARG A 440 -28.54 -20.24 -29.75
N ASP A 441 -28.17 -20.33 -28.47
CA ASP A 441 -26.95 -20.98 -27.98
C ASP A 441 -26.72 -20.63 -26.51
N ALA A 442 -26.28 -21.62 -25.73
CA ALA A 442 -26.10 -21.59 -24.28
C ALA A 442 -24.95 -20.69 -23.78
N GLN A 443 -24.58 -19.65 -24.54
CA GLN A 443 -23.47 -18.72 -24.27
C GLN A 443 -23.89 -17.36 -23.70
N SER A 444 -25.19 -17.08 -23.54
CA SER A 444 -25.67 -15.82 -22.95
C SER A 444 -25.28 -15.63 -21.48
N GLY A 445 -24.84 -16.69 -20.79
CA GLY A 445 -24.37 -16.65 -19.40
C GLY A 445 -22.88 -16.34 -19.22
N THR A 446 -22.05 -16.38 -20.27
CA THR A 446 -20.59 -16.29 -20.14
C THR A 446 -20.03 -14.86 -20.20
N VAL A 447 -20.69 -13.94 -20.92
CA VAL A 447 -20.22 -12.55 -21.08
C VAL A 447 -20.27 -11.77 -19.77
N SER A 448 -21.40 -11.82 -19.06
CA SER A 448 -21.53 -11.20 -17.74
C SER A 448 -20.61 -11.87 -16.71
N GLN A 449 -20.24 -13.14 -16.91
CA GLN A 449 -19.40 -13.89 -15.98
C GLN A 449 -17.96 -13.37 -15.97
N LEU A 450 -17.38 -13.01 -17.13
CA LEU A 450 -16.00 -12.51 -17.16
C LEU A 450 -15.82 -11.21 -16.39
N TYR A 451 -16.75 -10.25 -16.56
CA TYR A 451 -16.74 -9.01 -15.78
C TYR A 451 -17.03 -9.26 -14.30
N GLN A 452 -17.92 -10.18 -13.98
CA GLN A 452 -18.17 -10.62 -12.59
C GLN A 452 -16.92 -11.23 -11.94
N ASP A 453 -16.16 -12.07 -12.67
CA ASP A 453 -14.96 -12.72 -12.17
C ASP A 453 -13.85 -11.70 -11.84
N LEU A 454 -13.71 -10.66 -12.69
CA LEU A 454 -12.77 -9.56 -12.44
C LEU A 454 -13.22 -8.66 -11.30
N ALA A 455 -14.50 -8.30 -11.26
CA ALA A 455 -15.10 -7.53 -10.17
C ALA A 455 -14.89 -8.25 -8.83
N GLN A 456 -15.21 -9.54 -8.75
CA GLN A 456 -15.00 -10.38 -7.58
C GLN A 456 -13.52 -10.44 -7.18
N ALA A 457 -12.60 -10.63 -8.14
CA ALA A 457 -11.17 -10.69 -7.86
C ALA A 457 -10.60 -9.39 -7.30
N SER A 458 -11.26 -8.26 -7.56
CA SER A 458 -10.86 -6.91 -7.14
C SER A 458 -11.58 -6.41 -5.88
N GLY A 459 -12.58 -7.15 -5.39
CA GLY A 459 -13.50 -6.67 -4.36
C GLY A 459 -14.54 -5.65 -4.86
N GLY A 460 -14.61 -5.41 -6.17
CA GLY A 460 -15.54 -4.50 -6.84
C GLY A 460 -16.88 -5.13 -7.17
N GLN A 461 -17.64 -4.52 -8.07
CA GLN A 461 -19.00 -4.94 -8.43
C GLN A 461 -19.20 -5.01 -9.94
N ALA A 462 -20.00 -5.96 -10.42
CA ALA A 462 -20.44 -6.03 -11.82
C ALA A 462 -21.94 -5.73 -11.89
N ILE A 463 -22.25 -4.48 -12.26
CA ILE A 463 -23.60 -3.92 -12.22
C ILE A 463 -24.15 -3.88 -13.64
N VAL A 464 -25.26 -4.58 -13.83
CA VAL A 464 -25.99 -4.68 -15.08
C VAL A 464 -27.30 -3.91 -14.91
N VAL A 465 -27.47 -2.85 -15.69
CA VAL A 465 -28.61 -1.95 -15.59
C VAL A 465 -29.10 -1.54 -16.96
N SER A 466 -30.29 -0.94 -17.03
CA SER A 466 -30.69 -0.21 -18.24
C SER A 466 -30.04 1.17 -18.27
N LYS A 467 -29.94 1.78 -19.45
CA LYS A 467 -29.56 3.20 -19.64
C LYS A 467 -30.19 4.14 -18.61
N LYS A 468 -31.51 4.08 -18.43
CA LYS A 468 -32.25 4.94 -17.48
C LYS A 468 -31.92 4.67 -16.01
N GLY A 469 -31.36 3.51 -15.70
CA GLY A 469 -30.97 3.08 -14.36
C GLY A 469 -29.49 3.33 -14.03
N LEU A 470 -28.66 3.67 -15.03
CA LEU A 470 -27.23 3.95 -14.83
C LEU A 470 -26.95 4.98 -13.73
N PRO A 471 -27.62 6.16 -13.68
CA PRO A 471 -27.36 7.14 -12.63
C PRO A 471 -27.69 6.67 -11.22
N GLN A 472 -28.69 5.81 -11.05
CA GLN A 472 -29.01 5.22 -9.74
C GLN A 472 -27.99 4.14 -9.35
N ALA A 473 -27.50 3.35 -10.32
CA ALA A 473 -26.46 2.35 -10.06
C ALA A 473 -25.15 2.99 -9.64
N THR A 474 -24.83 4.18 -10.13
CA THR A 474 -23.56 4.85 -9.87
C THR A 474 -23.48 5.50 -8.49
N ALA A 475 -24.58 5.52 -7.73
CA ALA A 475 -24.56 5.90 -6.31
C ALA A 475 -23.55 5.05 -5.50
N ILE A 476 -23.33 3.79 -5.90
CA ILE A 476 -22.29 2.93 -5.30
C ILE A 476 -20.90 3.55 -5.41
N ILE A 477 -20.62 4.31 -6.47
CA ILE A 477 -19.31 4.93 -6.69
C ILE A 477 -19.09 5.98 -5.63
N VAL A 478 -20.08 6.84 -5.39
CA VAL A 478 -20.00 7.90 -4.37
C VAL A 478 -19.77 7.29 -2.98
N ASP A 479 -20.54 6.24 -2.66
CA ASP A 479 -20.44 5.54 -1.37
C ASP A 479 -19.09 4.81 -1.18
N SER A 480 -18.54 4.24 -2.26
CA SER A 480 -17.33 3.39 -2.21
C SER A 480 -16.02 4.13 -2.50
N THR A 481 -16.07 5.44 -2.71
CA THR A 481 -14.88 6.29 -2.95
C THR A 481 -14.64 7.26 -1.79
N THR A 482 -15.17 6.97 -0.61
CA THR A 482 -14.86 7.71 0.62
C THR A 482 -13.56 7.21 1.25
N SER A 483 -12.78 8.15 1.79
CA SER A 483 -11.50 7.86 2.44
C SER A 483 -11.62 7.09 3.77
N ALA A 484 -12.82 6.99 4.36
CA ALA A 484 -13.10 6.14 5.53
C ALA A 484 -13.72 4.78 5.20
N LEU A 485 -13.78 4.37 3.93
CA LEU A 485 -14.48 3.13 3.57
C LEU A 485 -13.83 1.90 4.20
N VAL A 486 -14.62 1.13 4.95
CA VAL A 486 -14.26 -0.19 5.47
C VAL A 486 -15.21 -1.25 4.95
N THR A 487 -14.68 -2.46 4.71
CA THR A 487 -15.50 -3.63 4.36
C THR A 487 -15.69 -4.50 5.59
N LEU A 488 -16.95 -4.66 6.03
CA LEU A 488 -17.30 -5.47 7.20
C LEU A 488 -17.55 -6.94 6.82
N LEU A 489 -18.08 -7.16 5.62
CA LEU A 489 -18.37 -8.49 5.10
C LEU A 489 -18.31 -8.45 3.57
N GLN A 490 -17.69 -9.46 2.96
CA GLN A 490 -17.80 -9.69 1.54
C GLN A 490 -17.86 -11.19 1.26
N CYS A 491 -18.88 -11.63 0.51
CA CYS A 491 -19.01 -13.01 0.10
C CYS A 491 -19.62 -13.13 -1.30
N VAL A 492 -19.30 -14.24 -1.95
CA VAL A 492 -19.85 -14.63 -3.25
C VAL A 492 -20.37 -16.06 -3.13
N ARG A 493 -21.55 -16.31 -3.70
CA ARG A 493 -22.14 -17.64 -3.83
C ARG A 493 -22.45 -17.92 -5.28
N SER A 494 -21.80 -18.93 -5.83
CA SER A 494 -22.04 -19.44 -7.19
C SER A 494 -21.80 -20.97 -7.19
N PRO A 495 -22.86 -21.81 -7.26
CA PRO A 495 -24.28 -21.42 -7.30
C PRO A 495 -24.75 -20.75 -6.00
N GLY A 496 -25.91 -20.11 -6.04
CA GLY A 496 -26.51 -19.50 -4.85
C GLY A 496 -26.96 -20.54 -3.82
N THR A 497 -26.97 -20.15 -2.55
CA THR A 497 -27.51 -20.96 -1.46
C THR A 497 -28.26 -20.08 -0.47
N THR A 498 -29.25 -20.68 0.20
CA THR A 498 -29.86 -20.08 1.40
C THR A 498 -28.83 -20.15 2.51
N GLU A 499 -28.42 -19.00 3.02
CA GLU A 499 -27.36 -18.90 4.02
C GLU A 499 -27.53 -17.62 4.84
N THR A 500 -27.18 -17.74 6.11
CA THR A 500 -27.18 -16.64 7.07
C THR A 500 -25.77 -16.09 7.19
N PHE A 501 -25.63 -14.77 6.98
CA PHE A 501 -24.39 -14.07 7.23
C PHE A 501 -24.52 -13.15 8.43
N THR A 502 -23.44 -13.03 9.20
CA THR A 502 -23.34 -12.12 10.33
C THR A 502 -22.18 -11.16 10.13
N PHE A 503 -22.34 -9.93 10.59
CA PHE A 503 -21.28 -8.93 10.66
C PHE A 503 -21.45 -8.07 11.91
N LEU A 504 -20.36 -7.54 12.42
CA LEU A 504 -20.34 -6.71 13.63
C LEU A 504 -20.16 -5.25 13.23
N ALA A 505 -20.98 -4.37 13.81
CA ALA A 505 -20.80 -2.93 13.73
C ALA A 505 -20.53 -2.39 15.14
N ASP A 506 -19.37 -1.78 15.36
CA ASP A 506 -19.10 -1.05 16.59
C ASP A 506 -19.51 0.43 16.46
N GLU A 507 -19.32 1.22 17.54
CA GLU A 507 -19.69 2.63 17.58
C GLU A 507 -18.88 3.52 16.61
N SER A 508 -17.73 3.04 16.12
CA SER A 508 -16.90 3.76 15.15
C SER A 508 -17.44 3.65 13.72
N VAL A 509 -18.29 2.66 13.43
CA VAL A 509 -18.78 2.39 12.08
C VAL A 509 -20.07 3.19 11.80
N ARG A 510 -19.99 4.08 10.81
CA ARG A 510 -21.09 4.93 10.34
C ARG A 510 -21.47 4.61 8.90
N ASP A 511 -22.59 5.18 8.45
CA ASP A 511 -23.09 5.09 7.06
C ASP A 511 -22.96 3.70 6.44
N MET A 512 -23.51 2.69 7.13
CA MET A 512 -23.43 1.32 6.67
C MET A 512 -24.29 1.08 5.43
N MET A 513 -23.68 0.45 4.44
CA MET A 513 -24.28 0.12 3.15
C MET A 513 -24.16 -1.37 2.88
N ILE A 514 -25.24 -1.98 2.41
CA ILE A 514 -25.24 -3.34 1.86
C ILE A 514 -25.43 -3.25 0.35
N TYR A 515 -24.54 -3.87 -0.41
CA TYR A 515 -24.68 -4.08 -1.84
C TYR A 515 -24.86 -5.56 -2.10
N ILE A 516 -25.97 -5.89 -2.76
CA ILE A 516 -26.26 -7.24 -3.21
C ILE A 516 -26.38 -7.20 -4.72
N THR A 517 -25.49 -7.88 -5.43
CA THR A 517 -25.61 -8.02 -6.89
C THR A 517 -26.04 -9.45 -7.23
N GLY A 518 -27.13 -9.60 -7.96
CA GLY A 518 -27.70 -10.89 -8.34
C GLY A 518 -29.06 -10.73 -9.01
N ASP A 519 -29.62 -11.84 -9.49
CA ASP A 519 -30.94 -11.82 -10.12
C ASP A 519 -32.06 -11.83 -9.07
N SER A 520 -32.43 -10.63 -8.61
CA SER A 520 -33.51 -10.35 -7.65
C SER A 520 -33.45 -11.22 -6.37
N PRO A 521 -32.34 -11.18 -5.61
CA PRO A 521 -32.18 -12.02 -4.43
C PRO A 521 -33.15 -11.60 -3.32
N MET A 522 -33.83 -12.58 -2.73
CA MET A 522 -34.65 -12.37 -1.54
C MET A 522 -33.74 -12.42 -0.30
N PHE A 523 -33.98 -11.53 0.66
CA PHE A 523 -33.28 -11.54 1.93
C PHE A 523 -34.13 -10.96 3.06
N THR A 524 -33.72 -11.26 4.29
CA THR A 524 -34.26 -10.66 5.52
C THR A 524 -33.11 -10.12 6.37
N LEU A 525 -33.23 -8.86 6.78
CA LEU A 525 -32.29 -8.20 7.68
C LEU A 525 -32.77 -8.35 9.11
N HIS A 526 -31.81 -8.52 10.03
CA HIS A 526 -32.04 -8.54 11.46
C HIS A 526 -31.07 -7.61 12.15
N SER A 527 -31.59 -6.74 13.01
CA SER A 527 -30.79 -5.80 13.79
C SER A 527 -30.26 -6.43 15.09
N PRO A 528 -29.25 -5.80 15.72
CA PRO A 528 -28.82 -6.15 17.07
C PRO A 528 -29.95 -6.10 18.11
N SER A 529 -30.93 -5.22 17.92
CA SER A 529 -32.12 -5.06 18.78
C SER A 529 -33.21 -6.10 18.56
N GLY A 530 -33.05 -7.02 17.60
CA GLY A 530 -34.03 -8.08 17.31
C GLY A 530 -35.16 -7.70 16.35
N ALA A 531 -35.15 -6.48 15.79
CA ALA A 531 -36.08 -6.10 14.73
C ALA A 531 -35.69 -6.76 13.40
N SER A 532 -36.65 -6.92 12.50
CA SER A 532 -36.42 -7.50 11.17
C SER A 532 -37.06 -6.68 10.05
N GLN A 533 -36.47 -6.77 8.86
CA GLN A 533 -36.97 -6.12 7.64
C GLN A 533 -36.72 -7.03 6.44
N SER A 534 -37.79 -7.38 5.72
CA SER A 534 -37.67 -8.17 4.49
C SER A 534 -37.28 -7.28 3.31
N SER A 535 -36.67 -7.90 2.29
CA SER A 535 -36.31 -7.29 1.01
C SER A 535 -37.47 -6.59 0.28
N GLN A 536 -38.73 -6.90 0.61
CA GLN A 536 -39.93 -6.28 0.02
C GLN A 536 -40.32 -4.95 0.68
N VAL A 537 -39.80 -4.67 1.87
CA VAL A 537 -40.09 -3.43 2.61
C VAL A 537 -39.00 -2.41 2.27
N THR A 538 -39.27 -1.57 1.27
CA THR A 538 -38.28 -0.60 0.74
C THR A 538 -37.93 0.52 1.71
N HIS A 539 -38.85 0.89 2.60
CA HIS A 539 -38.62 1.83 3.69
C HIS A 539 -39.13 1.18 4.97
N GLY A 540 -38.21 0.81 5.86
CA GLY A 540 -38.54 0.06 7.06
C GLY A 540 -37.68 0.45 8.26
N PRO A 541 -37.84 -0.26 9.39
CA PRO A 541 -37.19 0.09 10.65
C PRO A 541 -35.66 -0.07 10.62
N LEU A 542 -35.13 -0.87 9.69
CA LEU A 542 -33.70 -1.19 9.61
C LEU A 542 -32.97 -0.41 8.52
N GLY A 543 -33.69 0.25 7.61
CA GLY A 543 -33.08 1.04 6.56
C GLY A 543 -33.94 1.24 5.31
N THR A 544 -33.32 1.79 4.29
CA THR A 544 -33.93 2.03 2.97
C THR A 544 -33.29 1.14 1.91
N ILE A 545 -34.12 0.49 1.09
CA ILE A 545 -33.72 -0.45 0.04
C ILE A 545 -34.04 0.18 -1.32
N GLN A 546 -33.03 0.22 -2.20
CA GLN A 546 -33.14 0.70 -3.56
C GLN A 546 -32.58 -0.36 -4.51
N SER A 547 -33.38 -0.78 -5.49
CA SER A 547 -32.96 -1.78 -6.47
C SER A 547 -32.92 -1.17 -7.87
N VAL A 548 -31.85 -1.45 -8.61
CA VAL A 548 -31.67 -1.03 -10.00
C VAL A 548 -30.94 -2.11 -10.79
N GLY A 549 -31.59 -2.62 -11.84
CA GLY A 549 -31.07 -3.76 -12.61
C GLY A 549 -30.80 -4.96 -11.72
N ASN A 550 -29.57 -5.47 -11.71
CA ASN A 550 -29.14 -6.57 -10.84
C ASN A 550 -28.60 -6.12 -9.47
N LEU A 551 -28.59 -4.81 -9.17
CA LEU A 551 -28.07 -4.25 -7.92
C LEU A 551 -29.21 -3.97 -6.95
N CYS A 552 -29.06 -4.43 -5.71
CA CYS A 552 -29.82 -4.00 -4.55
C CYS A 552 -28.86 -3.28 -3.59
N ARG A 553 -29.20 -2.03 -3.27
CA ARG A 553 -28.46 -1.15 -2.36
C ARG A 553 -29.32 -0.89 -1.12
N VAL A 554 -28.81 -1.21 0.05
CA VAL A 554 -29.48 -0.98 1.33
C VAL A 554 -28.67 0.00 2.16
N ARG A 555 -29.26 1.14 2.54
CA ARG A 555 -28.70 2.04 3.55
C ARG A 555 -29.27 1.67 4.91
N LEU A 556 -28.42 1.20 5.82
CA LEU A 556 -28.84 0.77 7.16
C LEU A 556 -28.99 1.96 8.11
N ASN A 557 -29.94 1.84 9.02
CA ASN A 557 -30.02 2.72 10.18
C ASN A 557 -28.91 2.35 11.17
N HIS A 558 -28.26 3.34 11.77
CA HIS A 558 -27.15 3.10 12.68
C HIS A 558 -27.61 2.37 13.94
N GLN A 559 -27.05 1.17 14.19
CA GLN A 559 -27.15 0.44 15.44
C GLN A 559 -25.85 -0.35 15.68
N THR A 560 -25.31 -0.24 16.89
CA THR A 560 -24.15 -0.98 17.35
C THR A 560 -24.53 -2.43 17.71
N GLY A 561 -23.68 -3.38 17.34
CA GLY A 561 -23.81 -4.79 17.70
C GLY A 561 -23.83 -5.74 16.49
N PRO A 562 -24.20 -7.02 16.72
CA PRO A 562 -24.22 -8.02 15.66
C PRO A 562 -25.44 -7.85 14.76
N TRP A 563 -25.18 -7.64 13.47
CA TRP A 563 -26.19 -7.67 12.42
C TRP A 563 -26.22 -9.05 11.76
N ARG A 564 -27.38 -9.41 11.23
CA ARG A 564 -27.56 -10.64 10.47
C ARG A 564 -28.37 -10.38 9.20
N ILE A 565 -27.97 -11.02 8.11
CA ILE A 565 -28.71 -11.06 6.86
C ILE A 565 -28.92 -12.51 6.45
N ASP A 566 -30.19 -12.89 6.34
CA ASP A 566 -30.61 -14.19 5.85
C ASP A 566 -30.86 -14.07 4.35
N MET A 567 -29.95 -14.65 3.55
CA MET A 567 -30.06 -14.68 2.10
C MET A 567 -30.88 -15.88 1.69
N ASP A 568 -31.91 -15.68 0.86
CA ASP A 568 -32.74 -16.74 0.27
C ASP A 568 -32.68 -16.65 -1.26
N SER A 569 -31.55 -17.08 -1.83
CA SER A 569 -31.37 -17.13 -3.28
C SER A 569 -30.61 -18.38 -3.70
N ARG A 570 -31.23 -19.18 -4.57
CA ARG A 570 -30.57 -20.32 -5.26
C ARG A 570 -29.78 -19.88 -6.49
N LYS A 571 -29.96 -18.64 -6.95
CA LYS A 571 -29.18 -18.04 -8.03
C LYS A 571 -27.93 -17.37 -7.47
N ALA A 572 -26.88 -17.27 -8.27
CA ALA A 572 -25.63 -16.66 -7.85
C ALA A 572 -25.84 -15.22 -7.36
N TYR A 573 -25.14 -14.86 -6.28
CA TYR A 573 -25.16 -13.52 -5.73
C TYR A 573 -23.81 -13.15 -5.11
N THR A 574 -23.54 -11.84 -5.07
CA THR A 574 -22.48 -11.25 -4.25
C THR A 574 -23.15 -10.39 -3.19
N LEU A 575 -22.68 -10.50 -1.95
CA LEU A 575 -23.08 -9.67 -0.83
C LEU A 575 -21.83 -8.94 -0.32
N LYS A 576 -21.91 -7.61 -0.28
CA LYS A 576 -20.86 -6.75 0.26
C LYS A 576 -21.48 -5.79 1.26
N VAL A 577 -20.94 -5.76 2.47
CA VAL A 577 -21.32 -4.83 3.54
C VAL A 577 -20.15 -3.91 3.81
N THR A 578 -20.39 -2.62 3.72
CA THR A 578 -19.41 -1.57 3.98
C THR A 578 -19.91 -0.58 5.02
N GLY A 579 -19.00 0.20 5.57
CA GLY A 579 -19.30 1.37 6.39
C GLY A 579 -18.17 2.38 6.31
N GLN A 580 -18.29 3.47 7.06
CA GLN A 580 -17.25 4.47 7.22
C GLN A 580 -16.66 4.36 8.63
N SER A 581 -15.35 4.21 8.73
CA SER A 581 -14.61 4.23 10.00
C SER A 581 -13.18 4.75 9.77
N SER A 582 -12.65 5.46 10.77
CA SER A 582 -11.23 5.82 10.83
C SER A 582 -10.32 4.62 11.05
N THR A 583 -10.86 3.52 11.58
CA THR A 583 -10.15 2.28 11.90
C THR A 583 -10.27 1.31 10.74
N ALA A 584 -9.14 0.94 10.14
CA ALA A 584 -9.12 -0.05 9.08
C ALA A 584 -7.85 -0.91 9.15
N PHE A 585 -7.92 -2.10 8.55
CA PHE A 585 -6.89 -3.13 8.68
C PHE A 585 -6.00 -3.18 7.43
N LEU A 586 -4.69 -3.23 7.66
CA LEU A 586 -3.69 -3.57 6.66
C LEU A 586 -3.13 -4.94 7.01
N TYR A 587 -2.85 -5.74 5.99
CA TYR A 587 -2.18 -7.02 6.15
C TYR A 587 -1.27 -7.29 4.95
N ASP A 588 -0.21 -8.03 5.21
CA ASP A 588 0.70 -8.57 4.20
C ASP A 588 1.04 -10.01 4.58
N PHE A 589 1.26 -10.85 3.59
CA PHE A 589 1.84 -12.18 3.80
C PHE A 589 3.36 -12.06 3.72
N VAL A 590 4.10 -12.67 4.64
CA VAL A 590 5.56 -12.53 4.73
C VAL A 590 6.26 -13.87 4.90
N GLU A 591 7.52 -13.95 4.48
CA GLU A 591 8.46 -15.05 4.77
C GLU A 591 9.66 -14.51 5.58
N PRO A 592 10.08 -15.19 6.66
CA PRO A 592 11.30 -14.82 7.37
C PRO A 592 12.55 -15.21 6.57
N PHE A 593 13.62 -14.43 6.69
CA PHE A 593 14.94 -14.76 6.17
C PHE A 593 16.05 -14.55 7.22
N GLU A 594 17.10 -15.36 7.12
CA GLU A 594 18.26 -15.37 8.02
C GLU A 594 19.51 -14.82 7.29
N GLY A 595 20.49 -14.30 8.01
CA GLY A 595 21.73 -13.76 7.42
C GLY A 595 22.51 -12.84 8.36
N PRO A 596 23.47 -12.04 7.83
CA PRO A 596 24.12 -10.95 8.58
C PRO A 596 23.11 -9.93 9.11
N HIS A 597 22.04 -9.72 8.35
CA HIS A 597 20.95 -8.81 8.66
C HIS A 597 19.60 -9.55 8.49
N PRO A 598 19.08 -10.25 9.50
CA PRO A 598 17.86 -11.05 9.40
C PRO A 598 16.58 -10.19 9.35
N GLY A 599 15.50 -10.69 8.74
CA GLY A 599 14.25 -9.94 8.60
C GLY A 599 13.07 -10.70 7.99
N TYR A 600 12.06 -9.94 7.50
CA TYR A 600 10.86 -10.47 6.85
C TYR A 600 10.72 -9.92 5.43
N MET A 601 10.27 -10.75 4.49
CA MET A 601 10.01 -10.39 3.10
C MET A 601 8.56 -10.65 2.73
N VAL A 602 7.86 -9.63 2.19
CA VAL A 602 6.48 -9.79 1.72
C VAL A 602 6.42 -10.74 0.52
N ILE A 603 5.47 -11.68 0.56
CA ILE A 603 5.09 -12.53 -0.56
C ILE A 603 4.18 -11.70 -1.46
N GLU A 604 4.67 -11.31 -2.64
CA GLU A 604 3.87 -10.52 -3.60
C GLU A 604 2.77 -11.33 -4.30
N SER A 605 2.82 -12.66 -4.19
CA SER A 605 1.84 -13.58 -4.75
C SER A 605 0.88 -14.14 -3.69
N ARG A 606 -0.09 -14.93 -4.14
CA ARG A 606 -0.91 -15.73 -3.22
C ARG A 606 -0.02 -16.68 -2.40
N PRO A 607 -0.29 -16.87 -1.11
CA PRO A 607 0.34 -17.94 -0.34
C PRO A 607 0.15 -19.28 -1.03
N ARG A 608 1.18 -20.13 -1.04
CA ARG A 608 1.07 -21.47 -1.61
C ARG A 608 0.17 -22.31 -0.69
N ALA A 609 -0.89 -22.88 -1.25
CA ALA A 609 -1.78 -23.75 -0.50
C ALA A 609 -1.01 -25.00 -0.03
N GLY A 610 -1.16 -25.37 1.25
CA GLY A 610 -0.59 -26.60 1.81
C GLY A 610 0.89 -26.52 2.22
N THR A 611 1.49 -25.33 2.26
CA THR A 611 2.80 -25.12 2.90
C THR A 611 2.57 -24.45 4.25
N ASP A 612 2.92 -25.14 5.34
CA ASP A 612 2.81 -24.65 6.75
C ASP A 612 3.83 -23.55 7.07
N LYS A 613 3.86 -22.50 6.25
CA LYS A 613 4.66 -21.29 6.49
C LYS A 613 3.69 -20.11 6.54
N CYS A 614 3.15 -19.87 7.74
CA CYS A 614 2.62 -18.57 8.15
C CYS A 614 3.62 -17.96 9.14
#